data_AF-A0A349D529-F1
#
_entry.id   AF-A0A349D529-F1
#
_cell.length_a   1.000
_cell.length_b   1.000
_cell.length_c   1.000
_cell.angle_alpha   90.00
_cell.angle_beta   90.00
_cell.angle_gamma   90.00
#
_symmetry.space_group_name_H-M   'P 1'
#
loop_
_entity.id
_entity.type
_entity.pdbx_description
1 polymer ?
#
loop_
_entity_poly.entity_id
_entity_poly.type
_entity_poly.pdbx_seq_one_letter_code
_entity_poly.pdbx_strand_id
1 'polypeptide(L)' 'ASAMLFVSAKVSQFSLLPQGKVEAKSRALNMVHQMDLEGFGNCTNTGACEVECPKGISLENIARLNREFLGATITEG' A
#
# COMPACT_ATOMS: atom_id res chain seq x y z
N ALA A 1 9.11 -11.70 0.65
CA ALA A 1 8.10 -10.71 1.11
C ALA A 1 7.48 -10.07 -0.13
N SER A 2 6.14 -9.97 -0.21
CA SER A 2 5.47 -9.30 -1.34
C SER A 2 5.68 -7.78 -1.26
N ALA A 3 6.02 -7.12 -2.37
CA ALA A 3 6.21 -5.68 -2.38
C ALA A 3 4.93 -4.91 -2.04
N MET A 4 3.78 -5.38 -2.53
CA MET A 4 2.47 -4.83 -2.16
C MET A 4 2.20 -4.93 -0.65
N LEU A 5 2.58 -6.03 0.00
CA LEU A 5 2.43 -6.18 1.45
C LEU A 5 3.31 -5.17 2.21
N PHE A 6 4.55 -4.95 1.76
CA PHE A 6 5.45 -3.97 2.36
C PHE A 6 4.97 -2.52 2.14
N VAL A 7 4.66 -2.17 0.89
CA VAL A 7 4.22 -0.83 0.50
C VAL A 7 2.92 -0.46 1.20
N SER A 8 1.96 -1.39 1.23
CA SER A 8 0.71 -1.17 1.93
C SER A 8 0.90 -0.95 3.43
N ALA A 9 1.80 -1.69 4.08
CA ALA A 9 2.13 -1.46 5.48
C ALA A 9 2.73 -0.07 5.72
N LYS A 10 3.60 0.42 4.83
CA LYS A 10 4.18 1.76 4.92
C LYS A 10 3.12 2.85 4.69
N VAL A 11 2.25 2.70 3.69
CA VAL A 11 1.15 3.65 3.47
C VAL A 11 0.23 3.68 4.68
N SER A 12 -0.19 2.52 5.19
CA SER A 12 -1.01 2.44 6.42
C SER A 12 -0.34 3.10 7.62
N GLN A 13 0.95 2.85 7.84
CA GLN A 13 1.72 3.47 8.91
C GLN A 13 1.59 5.00 8.86
N PHE A 14 1.77 5.60 7.68
CA PHE A 14 1.68 7.05 7.53
C PHE A 14 0.24 7.57 7.56
N SER A 15 -0.74 6.84 7.02
CA SER A 15 -2.15 7.26 7.02
C SER A 15 -2.78 7.28 8.42
N LEU A 16 -2.20 6.55 9.39
CA LEU A 16 -2.63 6.59 10.79
C LEU A 16 -2.03 7.75 11.58
N LEU A 17 -1.04 8.45 11.02
CA LEU A 17 -0.45 9.63 11.63
C LEU A 17 -1.22 10.89 11.22
N PRO A 18 -1.42 11.86 12.12
CA PRO A 18 -2.08 13.12 11.77
C PRO A 18 -1.23 13.99 10.83
N GLN A 19 0.09 13.82 10.84
CA GLN A 19 1.02 14.55 9.98
C GLN A 19 0.97 14.00 8.54
N GLY A 20 1.13 14.88 7.54
CA GLY A 20 1.23 14.45 6.15
C GLY A 20 -0.10 14.05 5.51
N LYS A 21 -1.24 14.48 6.07
CA LYS A 21 -2.56 14.36 5.41
C LYS A 21 -2.59 15.06 4.05
N VAL A 22 -1.91 16.20 3.93
CA VAL A 22 -1.79 16.95 2.67
C VAL A 22 -1.01 16.19 1.60
N GLU A 23 -0.14 15.26 2.00
CA GLU A 23 0.66 14.43 1.09
C GLU A 23 0.07 13.03 0.91
N ALA A 24 -1.09 12.70 1.51
CA ALA A 24 -1.61 11.33 1.55
C ALA A 24 -1.86 10.76 0.15
N LYS A 25 -2.45 11.57 -0.73
CA LYS A 25 -2.77 11.18 -2.11
C LYS A 25 -1.51 10.99 -2.94
N SER A 26 -0.64 12.01 -2.99
CA SER A 26 0.64 11.92 -3.71
C SER A 26 1.53 10.80 -3.19
N ARG A 27 1.54 10.55 -1.87
CA ARG A 27 2.24 9.40 -1.26
C ARG A 27 1.71 8.07 -1.80
N ALA A 28 0.39 7.85 -1.78
CA ALA A 28 -0.20 6.61 -2.27
C ALA A 28 0.12 6.38 -3.75
N LEU A 29 -0.04 7.40 -4.60
CA LEU A 29 0.28 7.33 -6.02
C LEU A 29 1.76 7.03 -6.27
N ASN A 30 2.66 7.79 -5.64
CA ASN A 30 4.10 7.65 -5.84
C ASN A 30 4.64 6.31 -5.33
N MET A 31 4.13 5.82 -4.19
CA MET A 31 4.57 4.55 -3.63
C MET A 31 4.08 3.35 -4.46
N VAL A 32 2.86 3.39 -5.01
CA VAL A 32 2.37 2.37 -5.95
C VAL A 32 3.15 2.43 -7.25
N HIS A 33 3.36 3.62 -7.82
CA HIS A 33 4.14 3.79 -9.03
C HIS A 33 5.57 3.22 -8.88
N GLN A 34 6.26 3.53 -7.78
CA GLN A 34 7.57 2.96 -7.53
C GLN A 34 7.50 1.43 -7.36
N MET A 35 6.52 0.91 -6.62
CA MET A 35 6.33 -0.53 -6.47
C MET A 35 6.16 -1.25 -7.80
N ASP A 36 5.42 -0.65 -8.74
CA ASP A 36 5.21 -1.19 -10.08
C ASP A 36 6.50 -1.16 -10.91
N LEU A 37 7.29 -0.07 -10.82
CA LEU A 37 8.60 0.04 -11.49
C LEU A 37 9.59 -1.04 -11.02
N GLU A 38 9.53 -1.40 -9.74
CA GLU A 38 10.40 -2.43 -9.15
C GLU A 38 9.95 -3.87 -9.53
N GLY A 39 8.76 -4.04 -10.14
CA GLY A 39 8.35 -5.30 -10.77
C GLY A 39 8.06 -6.48 -9.83
N PHE A 40 8.04 -6.27 -8.51
CA PHE A 40 7.86 -7.33 -7.51
C PHE A 40 6.42 -7.87 -7.40
N GLY A 41 5.46 -7.27 -8.11
CA GLY A 41 4.11 -7.78 -8.27
C GLY A 41 3.18 -7.64 -7.05
N ASN A 42 1.91 -7.94 -7.29
CA ASN A 42 0.81 -7.78 -6.33
C ASN A 42 0.56 -9.06 -5.53
N CYS A 43 -0.06 -8.91 -4.36
CA CYS A 43 -0.57 -10.07 -3.64
C CYS A 43 -1.92 -10.52 -4.22
N THR A 44 -2.10 -11.82 -4.40
CA THR A 44 -3.37 -12.43 -4.80
C THR A 44 -4.30 -12.63 -3.61
N ASN A 45 -5.61 -12.74 -3.86
CA ASN A 45 -6.62 -12.99 -2.82
C ASN A 45 -6.47 -14.34 -2.07
N THR A 46 -5.57 -15.23 -2.49
CA THR A 46 -5.19 -16.44 -1.75
C THR A 46 -4.48 -16.13 -0.43
N GLY A 47 -3.90 -14.93 -0.28
CA GLY A 47 -3.31 -14.49 1.00
C GLY A 47 -1.97 -15.11 1.39
N ALA A 48 -1.31 -15.85 0.47
CA ALA A 48 0.00 -16.44 0.72
C ALA A 48 1.06 -15.42 1.17
N CYS A 49 0.95 -14.16 0.74
CA CYS A 49 1.87 -13.10 1.12
C CYS A 49 1.85 -12.75 2.62
N GLU A 50 0.71 -12.89 3.31
CA GLU A 50 0.58 -12.65 4.74
C GLU A 50 1.11 -13.86 5.54
N VAL A 51 0.74 -15.07 5.12
CA VAL A 51 1.17 -16.34 5.77
C VAL A 51 2.69 -16.50 5.75
N GLU A 52 3.33 -16.21 4.63
CA GLU A 52 4.79 -16.32 4.46
C GLU A 52 5.55 -15.12 5.03
N CYS A 53 4.85 -14.08 5.51
CA CYS A 53 5.51 -12.87 6.01
C CYS A 53 6.07 -13.10 7.42
N PRO A 54 7.40 -13.10 7.64
CA PRO A 54 7.97 -13.28 8.98
C PRO A 54 7.69 -12.08 9.91
N LYS A 55 7.12 -10.99 9.37
CA LYS A 55 6.74 -9.79 10.12
C LYS A 55 5.25 -9.74 10.47
N GLY A 56 4.46 -10.74 10.06
CA GLY A 56 3.03 -10.80 10.38
C GLY A 56 2.23 -9.59 9.89
N ILE A 57 2.59 -9.06 8.71
CA ILE A 57 1.88 -7.92 8.14
C ILE A 57 0.53 -8.40 7.60
N SER A 58 -0.56 -7.84 8.13
CA SER A 58 -1.92 -8.19 7.70
C SER A 58 -2.29 -7.64 6.33
N LEU A 59 -3.09 -8.40 5.58
CA LEU A 59 -3.77 -7.99 4.35
C LEU A 59 -4.68 -6.76 4.53
N GLU A 60 -5.10 -6.42 5.75
CA GLU A 60 -5.85 -5.17 6.02
C GLU A 60 -5.10 -3.92 5.55
N ASN A 61 -3.76 -3.98 5.55
CA ASN A 61 -2.94 -2.90 5.01
C ASN A 61 -3.18 -2.70 3.51
N ILE A 62 -3.29 -3.80 2.75
CA ILE A 62 -3.58 -3.75 1.32
C ILE A 62 -4.97 -3.14 1.08
N ALA A 63 -5.97 -3.50 1.89
CA ALA A 63 -7.30 -2.89 1.80
C ALA A 63 -7.25 -1.37 2.01
N ARG A 64 -6.46 -0.89 2.99
CA ARG A 64 -6.27 0.56 3.22
C ARG A 64 -5.53 1.22 2.06
N LEU A 65 -4.43 0.62 1.58
CA LEU A 65 -3.68 1.11 0.42
C LEU A 65 -4.60 1.28 -0.79
N ASN A 66 -5.40 0.26 -1.12
CA ASN A 66 -6.31 0.30 -2.26
C ASN A 66 -7.33 1.44 -2.15
N ARG A 67 -7.84 1.70 -0.94
CA ARG A 67 -8.76 2.82 -0.69
C ARG A 67 -8.08 4.17 -0.89
N GLU A 68 -6.88 4.36 -0.34
CA GLU A 68 -6.10 5.60 -0.50
C GLU A 68 -5.72 5.83 -1.97
N PHE A 69 -5.23 4.80 -2.66
CA PHE A 69 -4.82 4.85 -4.05
C PHE A 69 -6.01 5.13 -4.99
N LEU A 70 -7.14 4.44 -4.81
CA LEU A 70 -8.33 4.68 -5.61
C LEU A 70 -8.89 6.09 -5.38
N GLY A 71 -8.95 6.53 -4.11
CA GLY A 71 -9.37 7.88 -3.77
C GLY A 71 -8.46 8.94 -4.38
N ALA A 72 -7.14 8.74 -4.36
CA ALA A 72 -6.18 9.63 -5.00
C ALA A 72 -6.36 9.64 -6.53
N THR A 73 -6.45 8.47 -7.17
CA THR A 73 -6.59 8.33 -8.62
C THR A 73 -7.84 9.02 -9.16
N ILE A 74 -8.96 8.98 -8.43
CA ILE A 74 -10.22 9.59 -8.86
C ILE A 74 -10.24 11.12 -8.61
N THR A 75 -9.43 11.63 -7.68
CA THR A 75 -9.50 13.04 -7.25
C THR A 75 -8.30 13.90 -7.63
N GLU A 76 -7.18 13.28 -8.03
CA GLU A 76 -5.97 13.94 -8.52
C GLU A 76 -5.58 13.48 -9.94
N GLY A 77 -6.32 12.53 -10.52
CA GLY A 77 -6.19 12.10 -11.92
C GLY A 77 -7.00 12.94 -12.89
#